data_AF-A0A6I1QLT4-F1
#
_entry.id   AF-A0A6I1QLT4-F1
#
_cell.length_a   1.000
_cell.length_b   1.000
_cell.length_c   1.000
_cell.angle_alpha   90.00
_cell.angle_beta   90.00
_cell.angle_gamma   90.00
#
_symmetry.space_group_name_H-M   'P 1'
#
loop_
_entity.id
_entity.type
_entity.pdbx_description
1 polymer ?
#
loop_
_entity_poly.entity_id
_entity_poly.type
_entity_poly.pdbx_seq_one_letter_code
_entity_poly.pdbx_strand_id
1 'polypeptide(L)'
;MEVFIKIAPQEFSRLRERITSDSPAHEAIDRATPIDHAIEGVLFEGYNITCDENQARTILEVAQECSEIIPDIEQAIKLARPV
;
A
#
# COMPACT_ATOMS: atom_id res chain seq x y z
N MET A 1 -1.14 6.22 14.45
CA MET A 1 -2.41 5.53 14.11
C MET A 1 -2.21 4.83 12.79
N GLU A 2 -2.90 3.71 12.58
CA GLU A 2 -2.57 2.77 11.50
C GLU A 2 -3.37 3.07 10.23
N VAL A 3 -2.67 3.03 9.11
CA VAL A 3 -3.18 3.17 7.74
C VAL A 3 -3.09 1.81 7.08
N PHE A 4 -4.19 1.39 6.45
CA PHE A 4 -4.28 0.13 5.72
C PHE A 4 -4.40 0.45 4.23
N ILE A 5 -3.40 0.04 3.45
CA ILE A 5 -3.35 0.22 2.01
C ILE A 5 -3.53 -1.13 1.34
N LYS A 6 -4.52 -1.24 0.46
CA LYS A 6 -4.71 -2.41 -0.41
C LYS A 6 -4.18 -2.08 -1.79
N ILE A 7 -3.39 -2.96 -2.37
CA ILE A 7 -2.70 -2.75 -3.64
C ILE A 7 -2.68 -4.03 -4.46
N ALA A 8 -2.76 -3.95 -5.79
CA ALA A 8 -2.72 -5.15 -6.63
C ALA A 8 -1.29 -5.73 -6.68
N PRO A 9 -1.12 -7.01 -7.05
CA PRO A 9 0.19 -7.69 -7.00
C PRO A 9 1.24 -7.04 -7.90
N GLN A 10 0.83 -6.55 -9.08
CA GLN A 10 1.73 -5.90 -10.03
C GLN A 10 2.26 -4.56 -9.49
N GLU A 11 1.37 -3.79 -8.85
CA GLU A 11 1.69 -2.49 -8.28
C GLU A 11 2.54 -2.66 -7.01
N PHE A 12 2.22 -3.66 -6.18
CA PHE A 12 3.02 -4.04 -5.01
C PHE A 12 4.46 -4.41 -5.41
N SER A 13 4.61 -5.21 -6.46
CA SER A 13 5.94 -5.62 -6.95
C SER A 13 6.77 -4.42 -7.39
N ARG A 14 6.18 -3.49 -8.16
CA ARG A 14 6.84 -2.25 -8.58
C ARG A 14 7.19 -1.35 -7.40
N LEU A 15 6.29 -1.24 -6.43
CA LEU A 15 6.49 -0.44 -5.23
C LEU A 15 7.63 -1.02 -4.38
N ARG A 16 7.68 -2.35 -4.21
CA ARG A 16 8.74 -3.06 -3.49
C ARG A 16 10.11 -2.89 -4.14
N GLU A 17 10.20 -2.93 -5.47
CA GLU A 17 11.47 -2.72 -6.19
C GLU A 17 12.05 -1.31 -6.01
N ARG A 18 11.19 -0.32 -5.73
CA ARG A 18 11.56 1.10 -5.64
C ARG A 18 11.77 1.58 -4.22
N ILE A 19 11.13 0.95 -3.24
CA ILE A 19 11.33 1.27 -1.83
C ILE A 19 12.67 0.67 -1.37
N THR A 20 13.67 1.53 -1.24
CA THR A 20 14.99 1.16 -0.74
C THR A 20 14.94 0.77 0.75
N SER A 21 15.92 -0.02 1.20
CA SER A 21 16.02 -0.49 2.59
C SER A 21 16.15 0.63 3.63
N ASP A 22 16.62 1.81 3.21
CA ASP A 22 16.76 2.99 4.07
C ASP A 22 15.45 3.79 4.21
N SER A 23 14.42 3.43 3.44
CA SER A 23 13.12 4.09 3.47
C SER A 23 12.32 3.68 4.70
N PRO A 24 11.63 4.61 5.39
CA PRO A 24 10.72 4.27 6.49
C PRO A 24 9.59 3.32 6.04
N ALA A 25 9.22 3.34 4.76
CA ALA A 25 8.21 2.45 4.20
C ALA A 25 8.70 1.01 3.98
N HIS A 26 10.01 0.76 4.00
CA HIS A 26 10.58 -0.57 3.70
C HIS A 26 10.02 -1.64 4.65
N GLU A 27 9.99 -1.36 5.94
CA GLU A 27 9.45 -2.28 6.95
C GLU A 27 7.95 -2.55 6.73
N ALA A 28 7.19 -1.55 6.29
CA ALA A 28 5.77 -1.73 5.98
C ALA A 28 5.55 -2.65 4.76
N ILE A 29 6.39 -2.53 3.73
CA ILE A 29 6.34 -3.39 2.54
C ILE A 29 6.77 -4.81 2.85
N ASP A 30 7.83 -5.00 3.64
CA ASP A 30 8.27 -6.34 4.02
C ASP A 30 7.28 -7.06 4.94
N ARG A 31 6.50 -6.31 5.72
CA ARG A 31 5.39 -6.84 6.53
C ARG A 31 4.06 -6.94 5.80
N ALA A 32 3.99 -6.59 4.52
CA ALA A 32 2.75 -6.64 3.76
C ALA A 32 2.21 -8.07 3.67
N THR A 33 0.93 -8.25 3.93
CA THR A 33 0.29 -9.56 3.90
C THR A 33 -0.40 -9.77 2.57
N PRO A 34 -0.24 -10.94 1.92
CA PRO A 34 -0.99 -11.24 0.71
C PRO A 34 -2.48 -11.26 1.01
N ILE A 35 -3.25 -10.85 0.02
CA ILE A 35 -4.69 -10.90 -0.01
C ILE A 35 -5.06 -11.97 -1.04
N ASP A 36 -5.51 -13.13 -0.59
CA ASP A 36 -6.04 -14.20 -1.42
C ASP A 36 -7.50 -14.48 -1.03
N HIS A 37 -8.44 -13.85 -1.73
CA HIS A 37 -9.85 -14.19 -1.54
C HIS A 37 -10.63 -14.29 -2.84
N ALA A 38 -11.43 -15.36 -2.92
CA ALA A 38 -12.43 -15.53 -3.97
C ALA A 38 -13.75 -14.94 -3.48
N ILE A 39 -14.19 -13.83 -4.08
CA ILE A 39 -15.54 -13.28 -3.87
C ILE A 39 -16.36 -13.66 -5.09
N GLU A 40 -17.42 -14.45 -4.89
CA GLU A 40 -18.35 -14.88 -5.96
C GLU A 40 -17.65 -15.53 -7.19
N GLY A 41 -16.53 -16.23 -6.95
CA GLY A 41 -15.74 -16.88 -8.01
C GLY A 41 -14.73 -15.97 -8.72
N VAL A 42 -14.63 -14.70 -8.34
CA VAL A 42 -13.58 -13.78 -8.78
C VAL A 42 -12.43 -13.83 -7.78
N LEU A 43 -11.26 -14.26 -8.26
CA LEU A 43 -10.02 -14.25 -7.48
C LEU A 43 -9.52 -12.81 -7.37
N PHE A 44 -9.61 -12.23 -6.18
CA PHE A 44 -8.91 -11.00 -5.85
C PHE A 44 -7.56 -11.38 -5.25
N GLU A 45 -6.50 -11.14 -6.02
CA GLU A 45 -5.13 -11.20 -5.56
C GLU A 45 -4.66 -9.77 -5.27
N GLY A 46 -3.96 -9.58 -4.15
CA GLY A 46 -3.43 -8.28 -3.77
C GLY A 46 -2.52 -8.37 -2.56
N TYR A 47 -2.14 -7.22 -2.03
CA TYR A 47 -1.39 -7.10 -0.78
C TYR A 47 -2.04 -6.05 0.11
N ASN A 48 -2.05 -6.32 1.41
CA ASN A 48 -2.44 -5.40 2.45
C ASN A 48 -1.18 -4.89 3.14
N ILE A 49 -0.94 -3.59 3.08
CA ILE A 49 0.18 -2.93 3.73
C ILE A 49 -0.36 -2.18 4.95
N THR A 50 0.08 -2.58 6.14
CA THR A 50 -0.20 -1.86 7.38
C THR A 50 0.97 -0.94 7.69
N CYS A 51 0.69 0.35 7.79
CA CYS A 51 1.72 1.39 7.93
C CYS A 51 1.24 2.56 8.78
N ASP A 52 2.15 3.41 9.26
CA ASP A 52 1.79 4.69 9.87
C ASP A 52 1.66 5.82 8.83
N GLU A 53 1.27 7.03 9.26
CA GLU A 53 1.09 8.16 8.34
C GLU A 53 2.40 8.57 7.63
N ASN A 54 3.56 8.46 8.29
CA ASN A 54 4.83 8.82 7.67
C ASN A 54 5.21 7.80 6.59
N GLN A 55 5.07 6.52 6.89
CA GLN A 55 5.25 5.42 5.95
C GLN A 55 4.26 5.52 4.77
N ALA A 56 2.99 5.82 5.04
CA ALA A 56 1.96 5.98 4.01
C ALA A 56 2.28 7.14 3.05
N ARG A 57 2.83 8.25 3.55
CA ARG A 57 3.28 9.36 2.70
C ARG A 57 4.47 8.96 1.82
N THR A 58 5.45 8.25 2.37
CA THR A 58 6.56 7.74 1.56
C THR A 58 6.11 6.73 0.52
N ILE A 59 5.16 5.85 0.86
CA ILE A 59 4.51 4.94 -0.10
C ILE A 59 3.81 5.75 -1.19
N LEU A 60 3.06 6.80 -0.84
CA LEU A 60 2.38 7.68 -1.79
C LEU A 60 3.37 8.39 -2.74
N GLU A 61 4.49 8.91 -2.21
CA GLU A 61 5.54 9.56 -3.01
C GLU A 61 6.17 8.59 -4.02
N VAL A 62 6.46 7.35 -3.61
CA VAL A 62 6.99 6.32 -4.52
C VAL A 62 5.91 5.85 -5.51
N ALA A 63 4.65 5.80 -5.05
CA ALA A 63 3.49 5.44 -5.86
C ALA A 63 3.09 6.51 -6.87
N GLN A 64 3.52 7.78 -6.74
CA GLN A 64 3.18 8.83 -7.71
C GLN A 64 3.65 8.53 -9.14
N GLU A 65 4.66 7.67 -9.28
CA GLU A 65 5.12 7.16 -10.57
C GLU A 65 4.27 5.99 -11.11
N CYS A 66 3.33 5.47 -10.31
CA CYS A 66 2.36 4.42 -10.64
C CYS A 66 0.93 5.03 -10.56
N SER A 67 0.50 5.67 -11.64
CA SER A 67 -0.63 6.62 -11.64
C SER A 67 -2.01 6.07 -11.24
N GLU A 68 -2.20 4.76 -11.21
CA GLU A 68 -3.53 4.14 -11.00
C GLU A 68 -3.90 3.96 -9.52
N ILE A 69 -2.93 3.91 -8.58
CA ILE A 69 -3.19 3.62 -7.15
C ILE A 69 -3.25 4.84 -6.22
N ILE A 70 -2.86 6.00 -6.74
CA ILE A 70 -2.75 7.25 -5.98
C ILE A 70 -4.07 7.60 -5.26
N PRO A 71 -5.26 7.51 -5.89
CA PRO A 71 -6.51 7.87 -5.23
C PRO A 71 -6.84 6.98 -4.03
N ASP A 72 -6.56 5.68 -4.13
CA ASP A 72 -6.82 4.71 -3.06
C ASP A 72 -5.92 4.94 -1.84
N ILE A 73 -4.64 5.27 -2.06
CA ILE A 73 -3.70 5.60 -0.99
C ILE A 73 -4.09 6.92 -0.32
N GLU A 74 -4.44 7.96 -1.09
CA GLU A 74 -4.90 9.23 -0.53
C GLU A 74 -6.18 9.08 0.29
N GLN A 75 -7.11 8.24 -0.16
CA GLN A 75 -8.34 7.96 0.57
C GLN A 75 -8.05 7.21 1.88
N ALA A 76 -7.15 6.23 1.87
CA ALA A 76 -6.73 5.52 3.08
C ALA A 76 -6.09 6.48 4.11
N ILE A 77 -5.22 7.40 3.67
CA ILE A 77 -4.61 8.41 4.54
C ILE A 77 -5.66 9.36 5.13
N LYS A 78 -6.63 9.80 4.32
CA LYS A 78 -7.73 10.67 4.77
C LYS A 78 -8.63 9.98 5.81
N LEU A 79 -8.96 8.69 5.60
CA LEU A 79 -9.79 7.91 6.52
C LEU A 79 -9.08 7.63 7.84
N ALA A 80 -7.75 7.52 7.81
CA ALA A 80 -6.98 7.29 9.01
C ALA A 80 -6.91 8.55 9.89
N ARG A 81 -6.90 9.77 9.34
CA ARG A 81 -6.81 11.01 10.13
C ARG A 81 -8.00 11.17 11.09
N PRO A 82 -7.75 11.43 12.40
CA PRO A 82 -8.83 11.77 13.32
C PRO A 82 -9.39 13.14 12.92
N VAL A 83 -10.72 13.26 12.97
CA VAL A 83 -11.45 14.54 12.88
C VAL A 83 -11.10 15.41 14.09
#